data_AF-A0A2G9YYB6-F1
#
_entry.id   AF-A0A2G9YYB6-F1
#
_cell.length_a   1.000
_cell.length_b   1.000
_cell.length_c   1.000
_cell.angle_alpha   90.00
_cell.angle_beta   90.00
_cell.angle_gamma   90.00
#
_symmetry.space_group_name_H-M   'P 1'
#
loop_
_entity.id
_entity.type
_entity.pdbx_description
1 polymer ?
#
loop_
_entity_poly.entity_id
_entity_poly.type
_entity_poly.pdbx_seq_one_letter_code
_entity_poly.pdbx_strand_id
1 'polypeptide(L)' 'IDEIFIDIEPIILGKGIPLFRDKDFKRNLKLVGQKKISESEIQLHYKVLKDYGN' A
#
# COMPACT_ATOMS: atom_id res chain seq x y z
N ILE A 1 -7.25 -9.78 3.97
CA ILE A 1 -5.99 -9.28 3.40
C ILE A 1 -4.96 -9.39 4.49
N ASP A 2 -3.98 -10.27 4.32
CA ASP A 2 -2.92 -10.48 5.29
C ASP A 2 -1.66 -9.70 4.92
N GLU A 3 -1.41 -9.53 3.62
CA GLU A 3 -0.28 -8.78 3.07
C GLU A 3 -0.72 -7.93 1.88
N ILE A 4 0.02 -6.85 1.62
CA ILE A 4 -0.21 -5.91 0.52
C ILE A 4 1.12 -5.63 -0.16
N PHE A 5 1.18 -5.78 -1.48
CA PHE A 5 2.29 -5.32 -2.31
C PHE A 5 1.79 -4.14 -3.14
N ILE A 6 2.44 -2.97 -3.00
CA ILE A 6 2.08 -1.75 -3.72
C ILE A 6 3.29 -1.31 -4.54
N ASP A 7 3.12 -1.28 -5.85
CA ASP A 7 4.09 -0.70 -6.77
C ASP A 7 3.79 0.78 -6.97
N ILE A 8 4.81 1.62 -6.81
CA ILE A 8 4.72 3.08 -6.94
C ILE A 8 5.49 3.51 -8.17
N GLU A 9 4.75 4.09 -9.12
CA GLU A 9 5.26 4.77 -10.29
C GLU A 9 5.57 6.25 -10.00
N PRO A 10 6.56 6.87 -10.66
CA PRO A 10 6.98 8.24 -10.38
C PRO A 10 6.12 9.24 -11.16
N ILE A 11 4.79 9.09 -11.09
CA ILE A 11 3.82 9.94 -11.77
C ILE A 11 2.75 10.44 -10.79
N ILE A 12 2.43 11.73 -10.89
CA ILE A 12 1.33 12.33 -10.15
C ILE A 12 0.13 12.42 -11.10
N LEU A 13 -0.96 11.74 -10.74
CA LEU A 13 -2.21 11.78 -11.49
C LEU A 13 -3.18 12.80 -10.87
N GLY A 14 -3.60 13.80 -11.65
CA GLY A 14 -4.62 14.78 -11.22
C GLY A 14 -6.06 14.25 -11.23
N LYS A 15 -6.30 13.10 -11.88
CA LYS A 15 -7.59 12.39 -11.94
C LYS A 15 -7.32 10.91 -12.23
N GLY A 16 -8.11 10.01 -11.64
CA GLY A 16 -7.97 8.57 -11.85
C GLY A 16 -8.97 7.75 -11.04
N ILE A 17 -8.81 6.43 -11.07
CA ILE A 17 -9.58 5.51 -10.22
C ILE A 17 -8.81 5.39 -8.88
N PRO A 18 -9.39 5.77 -7.75
CA PRO A 18 -8.72 5.63 -6.46
C PRO A 18 -8.57 4.15 -6.09
N LEU A 19 -7.40 3.78 -5.56
CA LEU A 19 -7.11 2.41 -5.12
C LEU A 19 -8.06 1.97 -3.99
N PHE A 20 -8.44 2.91 -3.12
CA PHE A 20 -9.35 2.70 -2.01
C PHE A 20 -10.56 3.63 -2.16
N ARG A 21 -11.78 3.08 -2.03
CA ARG A 21 -13.04 3.81 -2.25
C ARG A 21 -13.81 4.13 -0.97
N ASP A 22 -13.62 3.33 0.07
CA ASP A 22 -14.32 3.50 1.34
C ASP A 22 -13.55 4.46 2.25
N LYS A 23 -14.22 5.51 2.73
CA LYS A 23 -13.58 6.57 3.53
C LYS A 23 -13.40 6.19 5.00
N ASP A 24 -14.07 5.15 5.47
CA ASP A 24 -14.17 4.79 6.89
C ASP A 24 -13.46 3.47 7.21
N PHE A 25 -12.28 3.24 6.65
CA PHE A 25 -11.42 2.15 7.13
C PHE A 25 -10.00 2.64 7.42
N LYS A 26 -9.53 2.29 8.62
CA LYS A 26 -8.13 2.39 9.02
C LYS A 26 -7.60 0.97 9.18
N ARG A 27 -6.40 0.73 8.69
CA ARG A 27 -5.65 -0.51 8.94
C ARG A 27 -4.24 -0.15 9.33
N ASN A 28 -3.77 -0.73 10.42
CA ASN A 28 -2.39 -0.62 10.83
C ASN A 28 -1.56 -1.58 9.97
N LEU A 29 -0.49 -1.08 9.34
CA LEU A 29 0.37 -1.86 8.46
C LEU A 29 1.79 -1.86 9.02
N LYS A 30 2.49 -2.99 8.88
CA LYS A 30 3.93 -3.08 9.09
C LYS A 30 4.62 -3.14 7.73
N LEU A 31 5.50 -2.18 7.44
CA LEU A 31 6.42 -2.30 6.31
C LEU A 31 7.38 -3.46 6.59
N VAL A 32 7.33 -4.49 5.76
CA VAL A 32 8.18 -5.68 5.92
C VAL A 32 9.33 -5.68 4.92
N GLY A 33 9.20 -4.97 3.80
CA GLY A 33 10.29 -4.77 2.85
C GLY A 33 9.96 -3.74 1.79
N GLN A 34 11.01 -3.28 1.11
CA GLN A 34 10.91 -2.48 -0.11
C GLN A 34 11.98 -2.95 -1.09
N LYS A 35 11.66 -2.90 -2.38
CA LYS A 35 12.66 -3.14 -3.44
C LYS A 35 12.38 -2.23 -4.63
N LYS A 36 13.44 -1.85 -5.34
CA LYS A 36 13.31 -1.29 -6.68
C LYS A 36 12.97 -2.44 -7.64
N ILE A 37 11.90 -2.27 -8.41
CA ILE A 37 11.55 -3.17 -9.51
C ILE A 37 12.29 -2.73 -10.79
N SER A 38 12.39 -1.41 -10.98
CA SER A 38 13.13 -0.76 -12.06
C SER A 38 13.84 0.50 -11.57
N GLU A 39 14.41 1.29 -12.47
CA GLU A 39 14.99 2.60 -12.11
C GLU A 39 13.93 3.58 -11.57
N SER A 40 12.69 3.42 -12.00
CA SER A 40 11.58 4.35 -11.75
C SER A 40 10.52 3.82 -10.79
N GLU A 41 10.50 2.51 -10.54
CA GLU A 41 9.43 1.84 -9.81
C GLU A 41 9.93 1.21 -8.50
N ILE A 42 9.19 1.45 -7.42
CA ILE A 42 9.45 0.86 -6.10
C ILE A 42 8.26 0.01 -5.68
N GLN A 43 8.52 -1.24 -5.31
CA GLN A 43 7.55 -2.09 -4.64
C GLN A 43 7.70 -1.97 -3.13
N LEU A 44 6.56 -1.76 -2.46
CA LEU A 44 6.42 -1.78 -1.01
C LEU A 44 5.65 -3.02 -0.60
N HIS A 45 6.24 -3.82 0.29
CA HIS A 45 5.60 -5.00 0.88
C HIS A 45 5.18 -4.67 2.31
N TYR A 46 3.88 -4.77 2.57
CA TYR A 46 3.26 -4.56 3.87
C TYR A 46 2.60 -5.82 4.39
N LYS A 47 2.67 -6.03 5.70
CA LYS A 47 1.80 -6.96 6.42
C LYS A 47 0.68 -6.18 7.11
N VAL A 48 -0.55 -6.67 6.99
CA VAL A 48 -1.70 -6.11 7.71
C VAL A 48 -1.62 -6.58 9.16
N LEU A 49 -1.59 -5.62 10.08
CA LEU A 49 -1.63 -5.93 11.51
C LEU A 49 -3.07 -6.29 11.87
N LYS A 50 -3.23 -7.39 12.60
CA LYS A 50 -4.53 -7.75 13.19
C LYS A 50 -4.78 -6.79 14.34
N ASP A 51 -5.82 -5.99 14.22
CA ASP A 51 -6.38 -5.30 15.37
C ASP A 51 -7.15 -6.37 16.16
N TYR A 52 -6.53 -6.93 17.20
CA TYR A 52 -7.27 -7.63 18.24
C TYR A 52 -8.03 -6.55 18.99
N GLY A 53 -9.30 -6.35 18.65
CA GLY A 53 -10.15 -5.39 19.34
C GLY A 53 -10.15 -5.67 20.84
N ASN A 54 -9.99 -4.61 21.64
CA ASN A 54 -10.46 -4.59 23.03
C ASN A 54 -11.98 -4.39 23.02
#